data_AF-A0A1W9SRI9-F1
#
_entry.id   AF-A0A1W9SRI9-F1
#
_cell.length_a   1.000
_cell.length_b   1.000
_cell.length_c   1.000
_cell.angle_alpha   90.00
_cell.angle_beta   90.00
_cell.angle_gamma   90.00
#
_symmetry.space_group_name_H-M   'P 1'
#
loop_
_entity.id
_entity.type
_entity.pdbx_description
1 polymer ?
#
loop_
_entity_poly.entity_id
_entity_poly.type
_entity_poly.pdbx_seq_one_letter_code
_entity_poly.pdbx_strand_id
1 'polypeptide(L)'
;MSTEITGKVVKILPEQKGQGKNGTWVKQEFVIETMDQYPKKACFSAWGDKTAAIKQLITGDEITVSFNIESREYNERWYTDLRAWKIVKGSQTTSSPNINDAPPLSENDIPPEEESSDLPF
;
A
#
# COMPACT_ATOMS: atom_id res chain seq x y z
N MET A 1 18.52 -9.88 -15.00
CA MET A 1 17.10 -10.26 -15.13
C MET A 1 16.30 -9.33 -14.25
N SER A 2 15.41 -8.51 -14.83
CA SER A 2 14.47 -7.67 -14.08
C SER A 2 13.19 -8.46 -13.84
N THR A 3 12.77 -8.59 -12.58
CA THR A 3 11.54 -9.30 -12.21
C THR A 3 10.53 -8.28 -11.69
N GLU A 4 9.25 -8.52 -11.96
CA GLU A 4 8.16 -7.67 -11.52
C GLU A 4 7.13 -8.50 -10.76
N ILE A 5 6.54 -7.92 -9.72
CA ILE A 5 5.51 -8.57 -8.91
C ILE A 5 4.47 -7.55 -8.45
N THR A 6 3.21 -7.95 -8.48
CA THR A 6 2.09 -7.15 -7.96
C THR A 6 1.58 -7.76 -6.67
N GLY A 7 1.31 -6.91 -5.68
CA GLY A 7 0.86 -7.35 -4.37
C GLY A 7 0.33 -6.22 -3.51
N LYS A 8 -0.25 -6.58 -2.37
CA LYS A 8 -0.73 -5.62 -1.37
C LYS A 8 0.33 -5.36 -0.31
N VAL A 9 0.56 -4.11 0.05
CA VAL A 9 1.47 -3.73 1.14
C VAL A 9 0.91 -4.24 2.47
N VAL A 10 1.65 -5.12 3.13
CA VAL A 10 1.29 -5.69 4.45
C VAL A 10 1.92 -4.90 5.58
N LYS A 11 3.19 -4.48 5.39
CA LYS A 11 3.95 -3.81 6.43
C LYS A 11 5.06 -2.97 5.84
N ILE A 12 5.23 -1.76 6.37
CA ILE A 12 6.40 -0.92 6.11
C ILE A 12 7.31 -1.02 7.34
N LEU A 13 8.57 -1.38 7.13
CA LEU A 13 9.55 -1.49 8.20
C LEU A 13 10.21 -0.12 8.45
N PRO A 14 10.77 0.10 9.65
CA PRO A 14 11.49 1.32 9.97
C PRO A 14 12.63 1.59 8.99
N GLU A 15 12.84 2.88 8.68
CA GLU A 15 13.98 3.32 7.88
C GLU A 15 15.28 3.07 8.66
N GLN A 16 16.26 2.48 7.98
CA GLN A 16 17.60 2.27 8.47
C GLN A 16 18.56 3.23 7.76
N LYS A 17 19.47 3.82 8.51
CA LYS A 17 20.51 4.70 7.99
C LYS A 17 21.85 4.35 8.61
N GLY A 18 22.91 4.55 7.86
CA GLY A 18 24.26 4.32 8.35
C GLY A 18 25.31 5.03 7.51
N GLN A 19 26.55 4.96 7.94
CA GLN A 19 27.69 5.54 7.25
C GLN A 19 28.44 4.42 6.52
N GLY A 20 28.57 4.54 5.19
CA GLY A 20 29.29 3.60 4.35
C GLY A 20 30.51 4.23 3.70
N LYS A 21 31.28 3.44 2.96
CA LYS A 21 32.46 3.92 2.19
C LYS A 21 32.14 5.06 1.22
N ASN A 22 30.91 5.11 0.71
CA ASN A 22 30.46 6.12 -0.26
C ASN A 22 29.56 7.20 0.38
N GLY A 23 29.59 7.35 1.70
CA GLY A 23 28.76 8.30 2.45
C GLY A 23 27.56 7.65 3.14
N THR A 24 26.61 8.48 3.55
CA THR A 24 25.40 8.04 4.27
C THR A 24 24.51 7.23 3.33
N TRP A 25 24.19 6.00 3.73
CA TRP A 25 23.19 5.20 3.04
C TRP A 25 21.89 5.20 3.83
N VAL A 26 20.78 5.10 3.09
CA VAL A 26 19.44 4.92 3.64
C VAL A 26 18.85 3.68 3.00
N LYS A 27 18.28 2.81 3.81
CA LYS A 27 17.57 1.60 3.42
C LYS A 27 16.21 1.62 4.08
N GLN A 28 15.18 1.24 3.33
CA GLN A 28 13.86 0.99 3.91
C GLN A 28 13.30 -0.29 3.31
N GLU A 29 12.68 -1.10 4.16
CA GLU A 29 12.12 -2.39 3.78
C GLU A 29 10.60 -2.36 3.89
N PHE A 30 9.94 -3.17 3.08
CA PHE A 30 8.49 -3.34 3.12
C PHE A 30 8.12 -4.75 2.71
N VAL A 31 6.99 -5.23 3.22
CA VAL A 31 6.45 -6.56 2.93
C VAL A 31 5.21 -6.39 2.08
N ILE A 32 5.13 -7.12 0.98
CA ILE A 32 3.91 -7.29 0.21
C ILE A 32 3.39 -8.71 0.36
N GLU A 33 2.09 -8.88 0.15
CA GLU A 33 1.44 -10.16 -0.07
C GLU A 33 1.06 -10.28 -1.55
N THR A 34 1.40 -11.40 -2.19
CA THR A 34 1.10 -11.65 -3.61
C THR A 34 -0.39 -11.90 -3.84
N MET A 35 -0.87 -11.60 -5.04
CA MET A 35 -2.29 -11.71 -5.43
C MET A 35 -2.66 -13.08 -6.02
N ASP A 36 -1.85 -14.10 -5.79
CA ASP A 36 -2.05 -15.44 -6.37
C ASP A 36 -3.09 -16.25 -5.57
N GLN A 37 -3.52 -17.40 -6.11
CA GLN A 37 -4.40 -18.35 -5.41
C GLN A 37 -3.85 -18.78 -4.03
N TYR A 38 -2.52 -18.75 -3.86
CA TYR A 38 -1.85 -19.03 -2.59
C TYR A 38 -0.94 -17.86 -2.20
N PRO A 39 -1.50 -16.81 -1.59
CA PRO A 39 -0.78 -15.59 -1.28
C PRO A 39 0.49 -15.86 -0.46
N LYS A 40 1.61 -15.33 -0.93
CA LYS A 40 2.90 -15.38 -0.21
C LYS A 40 3.29 -13.99 0.23
N LYS A 41 3.93 -13.89 1.39
CA LYS A 41 4.52 -12.65 1.86
C LYS A 41 5.99 -12.60 1.44
N ALA A 42 6.41 -11.50 0.84
CA ALA A 42 7.78 -11.27 0.41
C ALA A 42 8.26 -9.89 0.89
N CYS A 43 9.49 -9.84 1.42
CA CYS A 43 10.12 -8.61 1.89
C CYS A 43 11.02 -8.05 0.79
N PHE A 44 10.87 -6.75 0.53
CA PHE A 44 11.63 -6.00 -0.47
C PHE A 44 12.42 -4.89 0.22
N SER A 45 13.61 -4.62 -0.31
CA SER A 45 14.45 -3.52 0.15
C SER A 45 14.59 -2.45 -0.93
N ALA A 46 14.43 -1.19 -0.54
CA ALA A 46 14.80 -0.04 -1.37
C ALA A 46 15.95 0.72 -0.71
N TRP A 47 16.80 1.32 -1.54
CA TRP A 47 18.03 1.98 -1.13
C TRP A 47 18.12 3.39 -1.72
N GLY A 48 18.74 4.31 -0.97
CA GLY A 48 18.96 5.69 -1.42
C GLY A 48 17.65 6.37 -1.79
N ASP A 49 17.62 7.04 -2.94
CA ASP A 49 16.45 7.81 -3.41
C ASP A 49 15.19 6.95 -3.63
N LYS A 50 15.35 5.62 -3.78
CA LYS A 50 14.20 4.73 -3.97
C LYS A 50 13.35 4.55 -2.71
N THR A 51 13.90 4.86 -1.53
CA THR A 51 13.12 4.81 -0.28
C THR A 51 12.04 5.88 -0.23
N ALA A 52 12.18 6.98 -0.98
CA ALA A 52 11.15 8.02 -1.04
C ALA A 52 9.80 7.48 -1.56
N ALA A 53 9.81 6.51 -2.48
CA ALA A 53 8.59 5.87 -2.96
C ALA A 53 7.86 5.08 -1.85
N ILE A 54 8.60 4.51 -0.89
CA ILE A 54 8.01 3.76 0.24
C ILE A 54 7.28 4.70 1.19
N LYS A 55 7.77 5.93 1.37
CA LYS A 55 7.14 6.94 2.25
C LYS A 55 5.74 7.32 1.83
N GLN A 56 5.39 7.10 0.55
CA GLN A 56 4.07 7.35 -0.01
C GLN A 56 3.14 6.14 0.08
N LEU A 57 3.63 4.98 0.52
CA LEU A 57 2.84 3.77 0.67
C LEU A 57 2.12 3.76 2.01
N ILE A 58 0.95 3.15 2.01
CA ILE A 58 0.18 2.80 3.20
C ILE A 58 -0.14 1.30 3.16
N THR A 59 -0.32 0.71 4.34
CA THR A 59 -0.77 -0.69 4.43
C THR A 59 -2.10 -0.86 3.69
N GLY A 60 -2.21 -1.92 2.90
CA GLY A 60 -3.35 -2.22 2.05
C GLY A 60 -3.22 -1.73 0.61
N ASP A 61 -2.25 -0.86 0.31
CA ASP A 61 -2.02 -0.40 -1.06
C ASP A 61 -1.66 -1.56 -1.98
N GLU A 62 -2.33 -1.63 -3.13
CA GLU A 62 -1.90 -2.47 -4.23
C GLU A 62 -0.76 -1.77 -4.97
N ILE A 63 0.36 -2.46 -5.13
CA ILE A 63 1.54 -1.93 -5.80
C ILE A 63 2.14 -2.97 -6.74
N THR A 64 2.79 -2.47 -7.78
CA THR A 64 3.67 -3.26 -8.65
C THR A 64 5.12 -2.87 -8.35
N VAL A 65 5.93 -3.87 -7.99
CA VAL A 65 7.33 -3.71 -7.61
C VAL A 65 8.20 -4.33 -8.70
N SER A 66 9.07 -3.51 -9.30
CA SER A 66 10.13 -4.01 -10.17
C SER A 66 11.43 -4.10 -9.36
N PHE A 67 12.05 -5.28 -9.36
CA PHE A 67 13.16 -5.61 -8.47
C PHE A 67 14.20 -6.50 -9.14
N ASN A 68 15.36 -6.55 -8.49
CA ASN A 68 16.44 -7.48 -8.82
C ASN A 68 16.59 -8.47 -7.66
N ILE A 69 16.94 -9.71 -7.99
CA ILE A 69 17.28 -10.73 -7.01
C ILE A 69 18.78 -10.72 -6.84
N GLU A 70 19.24 -10.41 -5.63
CA GLU A 70 20.65 -10.44 -5.27
C GLU A 70 20.83 -11.45 -4.14
N SER A 71 21.93 -12.20 -4.16
CA SER A 71 22.29 -13.09 -3.05
C SER A 71 23.70 -12.78 -2.60
N ARG A 72 23.88 -12.74 -1.28
CA ARG A 72 25.18 -12.52 -0.65
C ARG A 72 25.46 -13.65 0.33
N GLU A 73 26.69 -14.14 0.29
CA GLU A 73 27.18 -15.10 1.26
C GLU A 73 27.73 -14.35 2.47
N TYR A 74 27.42 -14.83 3.67
CA TYR A 74 28.02 -14.39 4.92
C TYR A 74 28.13 -15.59 5.86
N ASN A 75 29.36 -15.94 6.26
CA ASN A 75 29.66 -17.11 7.10
C ASN A 75 29.01 -18.40 6.58
N GLU A 76 29.27 -18.74 5.29
CA GLU A 76 28.73 -19.92 4.59
C GLU A 76 27.20 -19.95 4.47
N ARG A 77 26.51 -18.91 4.94
CA ARG A 77 25.05 -18.74 4.80
C ARG A 77 24.74 -17.78 3.68
N TRP A 78 23.79 -18.15 2.84
CA TRP A 78 23.31 -17.33 1.74
C TRP A 78 22.06 -16.56 2.16
N TYR A 79 22.10 -15.25 1.90
CA TYR A 79 20.99 -14.34 2.16
C TYR A 79 20.56 -13.74 0.83
N THR A 80 19.29 -13.91 0.50
CA THR A 80 18.68 -13.34 -0.69
C THR A 80 17.99 -12.03 -0.34
N ASP A 81 18.25 -10.99 -1.12
CA ASP A 81 17.61 -9.68 -1.01
C ASP A 81 16.83 -9.40 -2.31
N LEU A 82 15.59 -8.97 -2.16
CA LEU A 82 14.73 -8.54 -3.27
C LEU A 82 14.82 -7.03 -3.37
N ARG A 83 15.76 -6.55 -4.20
CA ARG A 83 16.11 -5.14 -4.27
C ARG A 83 15.18 -4.40 -5.22
N ALA A 84 14.24 -3.66 -4.65
CA ALA A 84 13.28 -2.84 -5.39
C ALA A 84 13.96 -1.58 -5.96
N TRP A 85 13.85 -1.39 -7.27
CA TRP A 85 14.36 -0.20 -7.97
C TRP A 85 13.25 0.67 -8.55
N LYS A 86 12.02 0.14 -8.65
CA LYS A 86 10.82 0.87 -9.04
C LYS A 86 9.62 0.31 -8.27
N ILE A 87 8.78 1.21 -7.79
CA ILE A 87 7.52 0.91 -7.12
C ILE A 87 6.45 1.78 -7.79
N VAL A 88 5.38 1.16 -8.25
CA VAL A 88 4.24 1.85 -8.88
C VAL A 88 3.02 1.51 -8.05
N LYS A 89 2.31 2.52 -7.55
CA LYS A 89 1.01 2.29 -6.92
C LYS A 89 0.00 1.90 -8.00
N GLY A 90 -0.73 0.82 -7.77
CA GLY A 90 -1.90 0.50 -8.58
C GLY A 90 -2.87 1.67 -8.53
N SER A 91 -3.52 1.96 -9.64
CA SER A 91 -4.58 2.97 -9.66
C SER A 91 -5.69 2.45 -8.74
N GLN A 92 -5.73 2.91 -7.48
CA GLN A 92 -7.00 3.00 -6.79
C GLN A 92 -7.79 3.98 -7.64
N THR A 93 -8.69 3.46 -8.47
CA THR A 93 -9.88 4.21 -8.81
C THR A 93 -10.48 4.55 -7.47
N THR A 94 -10.21 5.76 -7.00
CA THR A 94 -11.00 6.40 -5.97
C THR A 94 -12.38 6.51 -6.59
N SER A 95 -13.16 5.46 -6.45
CA SER A 95 -14.62 5.54 -6.44
C SER A 95 -14.95 6.37 -5.21
N SER A 96 -14.71 7.68 -5.28
CA SER A 96 -15.50 8.61 -4.50
C SER A 96 -16.94 8.23 -4.83
N PRO A 97 -17.80 7.91 -3.84
CA PRO A 97 -19.22 7.87 -4.10
C PRO A 97 -19.55 9.23 -4.68
N ASN A 98 -19.88 9.28 -5.97
CA ASN A 98 -20.37 10.50 -6.57
C ASN A 98 -21.74 10.70 -5.93
N ILE A 99 -21.81 11.54 -4.90
CA ILE A 99 -23.04 11.85 -4.14
C ILE A 99 -23.99 12.73 -4.99
N ASN A 100 -23.76 12.82 -6.31
CA ASN A 100 -24.49 13.68 -7.24
C ASN A 100 -25.57 12.95 -8.06
N ASP A 101 -25.88 11.69 -7.73
CA ASP A 101 -26.98 10.93 -8.36
C ASP A 101 -28.05 10.53 -7.33
N ALA A 102 -28.23 11.34 -6.29
CA ALA A 102 -29.51 11.37 -5.59
C ALA A 102 -30.50 12.17 -6.46
N PRO A 103 -31.66 11.60 -6.84
CA PRO A 103 -32.73 12.39 -7.45
C PRO A 103 -33.07 13.56 -6.52
N PRO A 104 -33.43 14.74 -7.04
CA PRO A 104 -33.93 15.80 -6.17
C PRO A 104 -35.15 15.27 -5.42
N LEU A 105 -35.11 15.30 -4.10
CA LEU A 105 -36.28 15.10 -3.24
C LEU A 105 -37.34 16.13 -3.65
N SER A 106 -38.39 15.69 -4.33
CA SER A 106 -39.55 16.51 -4.65
C SER A 106 -40.40 16.69 -3.39
N GLU A 107 -40.95 17.90 -3.17
CA GLU A 107 -41.84 18.26 -2.05
C GLU A 107 -43.05 17.32 -1.85
N ASN A 108 -43.35 16.45 -2.82
CA ASN A 108 -44.42 15.44 -2.74
C ASN A 108 -44.01 14.13 -2.03
N ASP A 109 -42.73 13.94 -1.66
CA ASP A 109 -42.24 12.76 -0.92
C ASP A 109 -42.20 12.98 0.61
N ILE A 110 -42.74 14.11 1.09
CA ILE A 110 -42.88 14.39 2.52
C ILE A 110 -44.15 13.68 2.98
N PRO A 111 -44.06 12.62 3.81
CA PRO A 111 -45.26 12.04 4.41
C PRO A 111 -45.93 13.12 5.28
N PRO A 112 -47.26 13.24 5.24
CA PRO A 112 -47.96 14.18 6.11
C PRO A 112 -47.59 13.89 7.56
N GLU A 113 -47.20 14.95 8.26
CA GLU A 113 -46.86 14.93 9.68
C GLU A 113 -48.10 14.47 10.45
N GLU A 114 -48.12 13.21 10.91
CA GLU A 114 -49.17 12.75 11.81
C GLU A 114 -48.97 13.44 13.18
N GLU A 115 -49.74 14.51 13.39
CA GLU A 115 -50.10 14.97 14.73
C GLU A 115 -50.81 13.82 15.48
N SER A 116 -50.05 13.05 16.25
CA SER A 116 -50.57 12.26 17.36
C SER A 116 -49.74 12.62 18.60
N SER A 117 -50.01 13.76 19.22
CA SER A 117 -51.03 13.92 20.26
C SER A 117 -51.01 12.78 21.29
N ASP A 118 -50.57 13.15 22.49
CA ASP A 118 -51.01 12.60 23.78
C ASP A 118 -50.24 11.39 24.36
N LEU A 119 -49.07 11.67 24.97
CA LEU A 119 -48.51 10.83 26.03
C LEU A 119 -48.77 11.48 27.39
N PRO A 120 -49.62 10.90 28.26
CA PRO A 120 -49.82 11.41 29.61
C PRO A 120 -48.62 11.09 30.51
N PHE A 121 -48.44 11.95 31.51
CA PHE A 121 -47.43 11.92 32.57
C PHE A 121 -47.57 10.73 33.53
#